data_AF-A0A7V5BZ86-F1
#
_entry.id   AF-A0A7V5BZ86-F1
#
_cell.length_a   1.000
_cell.length_b   1.000
_cell.length_c   1.000
_cell.angle_alpha   90.00
_cell.angle_beta   90.00
_cell.angle_gamma   90.00
#
_symmetry.space_group_name_H-M   'P 1'
#
loop_
_entity.id
_entity.type
_entity.pdbx_description
1 polymer ?
#
loop_
_entity_poly.entity_id
_entity_poly.type
_entity_poly.pdbx_seq_one_letter_code
_entity_poly.pdbx_strand_id
1 'polypeptide(L)'
;MDVGPIVAVEVPLIGDERRKNWAKVVEAVDDASTTGWAYEGTFVAVGGIQDLPVGAVLLVYGERGSRGNPQIEARVFVVGGDGTLSLEATARGRAWARTLRDRVVELLEAPAPAATLPWTPELRAYSDEAILEEARRRGLR
;
A
#
# COMPACT_ATOMS: atom_id res chain seq x y z
N MET A 1 -11.34 3.01 13.36
CA MET A 1 -10.97 2.64 11.98
C MET A 1 -11.27 1.17 11.85
N ASP A 2 -12.18 0.81 10.96
CA ASP A 2 -12.47 -0.59 10.66
C ASP A 2 -11.24 -1.12 9.92
N VAL A 3 -10.41 -1.90 10.61
CA VAL A 3 -9.19 -2.45 10.02
C VAL A 3 -9.68 -3.55 9.08
N GLY A 4 -9.55 -3.31 7.78
CA GLY A 4 -9.91 -4.30 6.76
C GLY A 4 -9.25 -5.66 7.05
N PRO A 5 -9.76 -6.75 6.45
CA PRO A 5 -9.22 -8.09 6.69
C PRO A 5 -7.70 -8.10 6.50
N ILE A 6 -7.01 -8.90 7.31
CA ILE A 6 -5.56 -9.03 7.25
C ILE A 6 -5.20 -10.13 6.24
N VAL A 7 -4.19 -9.86 5.41
CA VAL A 7 -3.68 -10.79 4.41
C VAL A 7 -2.16 -10.91 4.52
N ALA A 8 -1.64 -12.11 4.29
CA ALA A 8 -0.22 -12.36 4.20
C ALA A 8 0.31 -11.87 2.85
N VAL A 9 1.25 -10.92 2.87
CA VAL A 9 1.89 -10.38 1.66
C VAL A 9 3.41 -10.50 1.74
N GLU A 10 4.05 -10.80 0.61
CA GLU A 10 5.50 -10.73 0.50
C GLU A 10 5.94 -9.26 0.34
N VAL A 11 6.51 -8.68 1.39
CA VAL A 11 7.01 -7.31 1.37
C VAL A 11 8.34 -7.27 0.61
N PRO A 12 8.44 -6.51 -0.49
CA PRO A 12 9.63 -6.52 -1.33
C PRO A 12 10.83 -5.90 -0.61
N LEU A 13 12.00 -6.52 -0.75
CA LEU A 13 13.27 -5.88 -0.47
C LEU A 13 13.69 -5.06 -1.69
N ILE A 14 13.72 -3.73 -1.55
CA ILE A 14 14.23 -2.83 -2.58
C ILE A 14 15.65 -2.43 -2.22
N GLY A 15 16.50 -2.38 -3.24
CA GLY A 15 17.86 -1.90 -3.11
C GLY A 15 18.89 -3.01 -2.85
N ASP A 16 19.91 -2.69 -2.06
CA ASP A 16 20.94 -3.61 -1.60
C ASP A 16 20.71 -3.86 -0.10
N GLU A 17 20.59 -5.12 0.30
CA GLU A 17 20.32 -5.52 1.69
C GLU A 17 21.34 -4.97 2.70
N ARG A 18 22.57 -4.71 2.24
CA ARG A 18 23.67 -4.17 3.06
C ARG A 18 23.55 -2.66 3.26
N ARG A 19 22.57 -2.03 2.62
CA ARG A 19 22.27 -0.58 2.65
C ARG A 19 20.94 -0.34 3.34
N LYS A 20 20.66 0.93 3.62
CA LYS A 20 19.42 1.32 4.28
C LYS A 20 18.23 0.89 3.42
N ASN A 21 17.36 0.10 4.03
CA ASN A 21 16.09 -0.33 3.49
C ASN A 21 15.07 -0.36 4.63
N TRP A 22 13.80 -0.10 4.32
CA TRP A 22 12.69 -0.18 5.27
C TRP A 22 11.37 -0.17 4.52
N ALA A 23 10.32 -0.66 5.17
CA ALA A 23 8.95 -0.51 4.72
C ALA A 23 8.08 0.05 5.84
N LYS A 24 7.05 0.80 5.46
CA LYS A 24 6.09 1.41 6.38
C LYS A 24 4.69 1.31 5.80
N VAL A 25 3.74 0.85 6.60
CA VAL A 25 2.32 1.03 6.35
C VAL A 25 2.00 2.48 6.68
N VAL A 26 1.63 3.26 5.68
CA VAL A 26 1.35 4.69 5.82
C VAL A 26 -0.09 4.88 6.26
N GLU A 27 -0.28 5.70 7.28
CA GLU A 27 -1.59 6.03 7.87
C GLU A 27 -1.94 7.51 7.65
N ALA A 28 -0.93 8.38 7.60
CA ALA A 28 -1.09 9.80 7.36
C ALA A 28 0.15 10.40 6.69
N VAL A 29 -0.03 11.59 6.12
CA VAL A 29 1.04 12.38 5.52
C VAL A 29 1.07 13.78 6.15
N ASP A 30 2.19 14.14 6.77
CA ASP A 30 2.50 15.51 7.18
C ASP A 30 2.96 16.33 5.97
N ASP A 31 2.10 17.26 5.54
CA ASP A 31 2.32 18.11 4.38
C ASP A 31 3.41 19.18 4.61
N ALA A 32 3.73 19.49 5.87
CA ALA A 32 4.78 20.44 6.25
C ALA A 32 6.20 19.85 6.09
N SER A 33 6.36 18.53 6.15
CA SER A 33 7.66 17.87 6.04
C SER A 33 8.01 17.47 4.60
N THR A 34 9.15 17.92 4.07
CA THR A 34 9.60 17.57 2.71
C THR A 34 10.51 16.33 2.66
N THR A 35 10.60 15.58 3.75
CA THR A 35 11.51 14.44 3.88
C THR A 35 10.73 13.13 4.02
N GLY A 36 11.43 11.99 4.11
CA GLY A 36 10.78 10.70 4.38
C GLY A 36 10.01 10.64 5.71
N TRP A 37 10.23 11.60 6.61
CA TRP A 37 9.46 11.75 7.85
C TRP A 37 8.05 12.28 7.64
N ALA A 38 7.72 12.77 6.44
CA ALA A 38 6.37 13.17 6.08
C ALA A 38 5.37 12.02 6.18
N TYR A 39 5.83 10.77 6.06
CA TYR A 39 4.98 9.59 6.04
C TYR A 39 4.87 9.00 7.45
N GLU A 40 3.70 9.14 8.06
CA GLU A 40 3.38 8.60 9.38
C GLU A 40 2.76 7.22 9.26
N GLY A 41 2.99 6.38 10.28
CA GLY A 41 2.49 5.00 10.32
C GLY A 41 3.55 4.00 10.78
N THR A 42 3.20 2.72 10.66
CA THR A 42 3.89 1.61 11.33
C THR A 42 4.95 0.97 10.43
N PHE A 43 6.17 0.77 10.97
CA PHE A 43 7.24 0.07 10.26
C PHE A 43 6.99 -1.45 10.20
N VAL A 44 7.34 -2.06 9.07
CA VAL A 44 7.26 -3.51 8.85
C VAL A 44 8.55 -4.03 8.24
N ALA A 45 8.80 -5.33 8.40
CA ALA A 45 10.01 -5.96 7.86
C ALA A 45 9.92 -6.07 6.32
N VAL A 46 11.06 -5.89 5.65
CA VAL A 46 11.19 -6.13 4.20
C VAL A 46 11.79 -7.51 3.92
N GLY A 47 11.59 -8.02 2.71
CA GLY A 47 12.19 -9.28 2.25
C GLY A 47 11.57 -10.53 2.89
N GLY A 48 10.32 -10.42 3.35
CA GLY A 48 9.61 -11.50 4.02
C GLY A 48 8.10 -11.32 3.97
N ILE A 49 7.39 -12.35 4.41
CA ILE A 49 5.92 -12.33 4.49
C ILE A 49 5.48 -11.55 5.72
N GLN A 50 4.57 -10.60 5.57
CA GLN A 50 3.98 -9.81 6.64
C GLN A 50 2.45 -9.84 6.52
N ASP A 51 1.78 -9.81 7.67
CA ASP A 51 0.33 -9.73 7.77
C ASP A 51 -0.11 -8.26 7.72
N LEU A 52 -0.66 -7.81 6.60
CA LEU A 52 -1.05 -6.41 6.39
C LEU A 52 -2.57 -6.27 6.12
N PRO A 53 -3.19 -5.14 6.50
CA PRO A 53 -4.59 -4.87 6.16
C PRO A 53 -4.79 -4.72 4.65
N VAL A 54 -5.87 -5.31 4.13
CA VAL A 54 -6.31 -5.07 2.76
C VAL A 54 -6.60 -3.59 2.54
N GLY A 55 -6.11 -3.03 1.44
CA GLY A 55 -6.19 -1.61 1.14
C GLY A 55 -5.09 -0.76 1.78
N ALA A 56 -4.24 -1.32 2.62
CA ALA A 56 -3.15 -0.56 3.23
C ALA A 56 -2.19 0.00 2.17
N VAL A 57 -1.76 1.24 2.39
CA VAL A 57 -0.74 1.91 1.58
C VAL A 57 0.64 1.56 2.14
N LEU A 58 1.41 0.77 1.40
CA LEU A 58 2.74 0.32 1.79
C LEU A 58 3.82 1.13 1.07
N LEU A 59 4.59 1.90 1.82
CA LEU A 59 5.76 2.61 1.33
C LEU A 59 7.02 1.79 1.60
N VAL A 60 7.76 1.45 0.55
CA VAL A 60 9.01 0.69 0.63
C VAL A 60 10.17 1.55 0.12
N TYR A 61 11.23 1.63 0.91
CA TYR A 61 12.44 2.39 0.62
C TYR A 61 13.66 1.49 0.56
N GLY A 62 14.55 1.77 -0.39
CA GLY A 62 15.83 1.09 -0.51
C GLY A 62 16.92 1.99 -1.07
N GLU A 63 18.17 1.71 -0.68
CA GLU A 63 19.36 2.31 -1.24
C GLU A 63 20.21 1.28 -1.99
N ARG A 64 20.84 1.71 -3.08
CA ARG A 64 21.91 0.95 -3.77
C ARG A 64 23.17 1.79 -3.89
N GLY A 65 24.24 1.16 -4.36
CA GLY A 65 25.50 1.84 -4.65
C GLY A 65 26.44 1.94 -3.43
N SER A 66 27.36 2.90 -3.51
CA SER A 66 28.38 3.09 -2.48
C SER A 66 27.88 4.01 -1.36
N ARG A 67 28.57 4.01 -0.20
CA ARG A 67 28.26 4.96 0.89
C ARG A 67 28.40 6.42 0.47
N GLY A 68 29.32 6.70 -0.47
CA GLY A 68 29.57 8.05 -0.98
C GLY A 68 28.66 8.47 -2.14
N ASN A 69 27.97 7.53 -2.78
CA ASN A 69 27.02 7.80 -3.85
C ASN A 69 25.79 6.88 -3.74
N PRO A 70 24.94 7.09 -2.71
CA PRO A 70 23.73 6.30 -2.53
C PRO A 70 22.72 6.62 -3.62
N GLN A 71 22.15 5.57 -4.20
CA GLN A 71 21.07 5.64 -5.18
C GLN A 71 19.78 5.23 -4.48
N ILE A 72 18.93 6.23 -4.22
CA ILE A 72 17.65 6.04 -3.50
C ILE A 72 16.58 5.58 -4.48
N GLU A 73 15.81 4.59 -4.06
CA GLU A 73 14.56 4.16 -4.70
C GLU A 73 13.47 3.99 -3.64
N ALA A 74 12.30 4.53 -3.90
CA ALA A 74 11.11 4.36 -3.07
C ALA A 74 9.94 3.94 -3.96
N ARG A 75 9.10 3.02 -3.46
CA ARG A 75 7.91 2.51 -4.14
C ARG A 75 6.72 2.51 -3.21
N VAL A 76 5.55 2.84 -3.74
CA VAL A 76 4.27 2.80 -3.03
C VAL A 76 3.45 1.66 -3.61
N PHE A 77 2.93 0.82 -2.73
CA PHE A 77 2.04 -0.27 -3.08
C PHE A 77 0.70 -0.13 -2.36
N VAL A 78 -0.34 -0.72 -2.93
CA VAL A 78 -1.59 -1.02 -2.24
C VAL A 78 -1.70 -2.52 -2.02
N VAL A 79 -2.09 -2.91 -0.81
CA VAL A 79 -2.31 -4.32 -0.44
C VAL A 79 -3.65 -4.81 -1.02
N GLY A 80 -3.59 -5.83 -1.86
CA GLY A 80 -4.75 -6.50 -2.45
C GLY A 80 -5.39 -7.52 -1.50
N GLY A 81 -6.69 -7.80 -1.70
CA GLY A 81 -7.46 -8.78 -0.92
C GLY A 81 -7.01 -10.23 -1.06
N ASP A 82 -6.21 -10.52 -2.08
CA ASP A 82 -5.69 -11.83 -2.45
C ASP A 82 -4.23 -12.05 -2.01
N GLY A 83 -3.66 -11.12 -1.22
CA GLY A 83 -2.27 -11.17 -0.80
C GLY A 83 -1.28 -10.62 -1.83
N THR A 84 -1.76 -10.00 -2.92
CA THR A 84 -0.89 -9.33 -3.90
C THR A 84 -0.59 -7.88 -3.50
N LEU A 85 0.46 -7.32 -4.11
CA LEU A 85 0.81 -5.90 -4.00
C LEU A 85 0.67 -5.23 -5.38
N SER A 86 -0.18 -4.22 -5.47
CA SER A 86 -0.30 -3.36 -6.66
C SER A 86 0.68 -2.20 -6.55
N LEU A 87 1.59 -2.06 -7.52
CA LEU A 87 2.53 -0.93 -7.56
C LEU A 87 1.81 0.33 -8.05
N GLU A 88 1.76 1.36 -7.21
CA GLU A 88 1.04 2.61 -7.51
C GLU A 88 1.96 3.76 -7.93
N ALA A 89 3.17 3.82 -7.37
CA ALA A 89 4.15 4.83 -7.73
C ALA A 89 5.59 4.42 -7.40
N THR A 90 6.53 5.02 -8.11
CA THR A 90 7.97 4.90 -7.85
C THR A 90 8.63 6.27 -7.91
N ALA A 91 9.63 6.48 -7.07
CA ALA A 91 10.46 7.67 -7.09
C ALA A 91 11.92 7.33 -6.81
N ARG A 92 12.82 8.12 -7.39
CA ARG A 92 14.27 7.96 -7.25
C ARG A 92 14.94 9.28 -6.88
N GLY A 93 16.13 9.17 -6.29
CA GLY A 93 16.94 10.33 -5.94
C GLY A 93 16.46 11.07 -4.69
N ARG A 94 17.05 12.23 -4.42
CA ARG A 94 16.89 12.94 -3.13
C ARG A 94 15.50 13.53 -2.91
N ALA A 95 14.77 13.83 -3.98
CA ALA A 95 13.44 14.41 -3.92
C ALA A 95 12.30 13.37 -3.79
N TRP A 96 12.63 12.08 -3.62
CA TRP A 96 11.66 10.99 -3.65
C TRP A 96 10.43 11.23 -2.75
N ALA A 97 10.65 11.77 -1.55
CA ALA A 97 9.60 11.97 -0.57
C ALA A 97 8.58 13.00 -1.04
N ARG A 98 9.02 14.05 -1.75
CA ARG A 98 8.12 15.03 -2.36
C ARG A 98 7.42 14.43 -3.57
N THR A 99 8.13 13.65 -4.39
CA THR A 99 7.58 13.04 -5.62
C THR A 99 6.41 12.09 -5.34
N LEU A 100 6.44 11.34 -4.24
CA LEU A 100 5.41 10.36 -3.92
C LEU A 100 4.21 10.94 -3.15
N ARG A 101 4.32 12.18 -2.64
CA ARG A 101 3.40 12.71 -1.63
C ARG A 101 1.96 12.72 -2.11
N ASP A 102 1.71 13.39 -3.24
CA ASP A 102 0.35 13.61 -3.74
C ASP A 102 -0.33 12.27 -4.05
N ARG A 103 0.43 11.31 -4.60
CA ARG A 103 -0.10 9.97 -4.86
C ARG A 103 -0.43 9.22 -3.58
N VAL A 104 0.40 9.31 -2.55
CA VAL A 104 0.11 8.67 -1.26
C VAL A 104 -1.14 9.29 -0.61
N VAL A 105 -1.28 10.61 -0.64
CA VAL A 105 -2.49 11.30 -0.13
C VAL A 105 -3.73 10.81 -0.87
N GLU A 106 -3.69 10.78 -2.20
CA GLU A 106 -4.80 10.28 -3.02
C GLU A 106 -5.19 8.83 -2.65
N LEU A 107 -4.20 7.97 -2.39
CA LEU A 107 -4.45 6.57 -1.99
C LEU A 107 -5.02 6.44 -0.58
N LEU A 108 -4.61 7.30 0.36
CA LEU A 108 -5.14 7.30 1.72
C LEU A 108 -6.59 7.83 1.78
N GLU A 109 -6.95 8.73 0.88
CA GLU A 109 -8.31 9.27 0.74
C GLU A 109 -9.22 8.36 -0.11
N ALA A 110 -8.64 7.44 -0.88
CA ALA A 110 -9.40 6.49 -1.68
C ALA A 110 -10.25 5.58 -0.78
N PRO A 111 -11.50 5.28 -1.17
CA PRO A 111 -12.31 4.33 -0.43
C PRO A 111 -11.58 2.99 -0.39
N ALA A 112 -11.46 2.42 0.81
CA ALA A 112 -10.82 1.12 0.99
C ALA A 112 -11.43 0.11 0.00
N PRO A 113 -10.62 -0.70 -0.70
CA PRO A 113 -11.14 -1.77 -1.52
C PRO A 113 -12.06 -2.62 -0.65
N ALA A 114 -13.31 -2.82 -1.11
CA ALA A 114 -14.27 -3.61 -0.37
C ALA A 114 -13.61 -4.96 -0.06
N ALA A 115 -13.52 -5.29 1.23
CA ALA A 115 -13.03 -6.57 1.69
C ALA A 115 -13.68 -7.68 0.85
N THR A 116 -12.86 -8.56 0.25
CA THR A 116 -13.37 -9.75 -0.43
C THR A 116 -13.87 -10.70 0.65
N LEU A 117 -15.10 -10.49 1.11
CA LEU A 117 -15.74 -11.39 2.05
C LEU A 117 -16.04 -12.70 1.32
N PRO A 118 -15.82 -13.87 1.96
CA PRO A 118 -16.36 -15.11 1.44
C PRO A 118 -17.88 -14.98 1.35
N TRP A 119 -18.50 -15.80 0.50
CA TRP A 119 -19.96 -15.86 0.50
C TRP A 119 -20.47 -16.17 1.92
N THR A 120 -21.28 -15.28 2.47
CA THR A 120 -22.01 -15.50 3.73
C THR A 120 -23.52 -15.59 3.45
N PRO A 121 -24.30 -16.23 4.32
CA PRO A 121 -25.76 -16.27 4.19
C PRO A 121 -26.43 -14.88 4.21
N GLU A 122 -25.75 -13.83 4.69
CA GLU A 122 -26.24 -12.45 4.71
C GLU A 122 -26.47 -11.90 3.30
N LEU A 123 -25.73 -12.39 2.29
CA LEU A 123 -25.98 -12.07 0.89
C LEU A 123 -27.40 -12.45 0.45
N ARG A 124 -28.03 -13.46 1.08
CA ARG A 124 -29.42 -13.85 0.78
C ARG A 124 -30.46 -12.82 1.21
N ALA A 125 -30.09 -11.87 2.07
CA ALA A 125 -30.99 -10.79 2.49
C ALA A 125 -31.16 -9.73 1.40
N TYR A 126 -30.24 -9.67 0.44
CA TYR A 126 -30.33 -8.77 -0.72
C TYR A 126 -31.10 -9.45 -1.85
N SER A 127 -31.89 -8.67 -2.58
CA SER A 127 -32.56 -9.16 -3.78
C SER A 127 -31.56 -9.43 -4.91
N ASP A 128 -31.92 -10.34 -5.82
CA ASP A 128 -31.12 -10.61 -7.02
C ASP A 128 -30.86 -9.33 -7.83
N GLU A 129 -31.83 -8.41 -7.90
CA GLU A 129 -31.71 -7.12 -8.58
C GLU A 129 -30.60 -6.25 -7.97
N ALA A 130 -30.56 -6.13 -6.65
CA ALA A 130 -29.54 -5.35 -5.94
C ALA A 130 -28.14 -5.96 -6.13
N ILE A 131 -28.04 -7.29 -6.11
CA ILE A 131 -26.77 -8.00 -6.37
C ILE A 131 -26.29 -7.75 -7.80
N LEU A 132 -27.20 -7.83 -8.79
CA LEU A 132 -26.88 -7.58 -10.20
C LEU A 132 -26.54 -6.12 -10.49
N GLU A 133 -27.14 -5.17 -9.79
CA GLU A 133 -26.79 -3.75 -9.89
C GLU A 133 -25.38 -3.49 -9.35
N GLU A 134 -25.05 -4.05 -8.18
CA GLU A 134 -23.70 -3.94 -7.60
C GLU A 134 -22.64 -4.61 -8.48
N ALA A 135 -22.95 -5.79 -9.05
CA ALA A 135 -22.07 -6.47 -10.00
C ALA A 135 -21.79 -5.59 -11.24
N ARG A 136 -22.83 -4.98 -11.81
CA ARG A 136 -22.70 -4.04 -12.94
C ARG A 136 -21.90 -2.79 -12.57
N ARG A 137 -22.12 -2.21 -11.38
CA ARG A 137 -21.34 -1.07 -10.85
C ARG A 137 -19.84 -1.40 -10.79
N ARG A 138 -19.50 -2.66 -10.48
CA ARG A 138 -18.12 -3.18 -10.45
C ARG A 138 -17.58 -3.60 -11.83
N GLY A 139 -18.36 -3.44 -12.90
CA GLY A 139 -17.94 -3.80 -14.25
C GLY A 139 -18.01 -5.29 -14.58
N LEU A 140 -18.68 -6.10 -13.75
CA LEU A 140 -18.96 -7.51 -14.03
C LEU A 140 -20.16 -7.60 -14.99
N ARG A 141 -20.02 -8.43 -16.05
CA ARG A 141 -21.03 -8.66 -17.07
C ARG A 141 -21.74 -9.99 -16.89
#